data_AF-A0A958RSY8-F1
#
_entry.id   AF-A0A958RSY8-F1
#
_cell.length_a   1.000
_cell.length_b   1.000
_cell.length_c   1.000
_cell.angle_alpha   90.00
_cell.angle_beta   90.00
_cell.angle_gamma   90.00
#
_symmetry.space_group_name_H-M   'P 1'
#
loop_
_entity.id
_entity.type
_entity.pdbx_description
1 polymer ?
#
loop_
_entity_poly.entity_id
_entity_poly.type
_entity_poly.pdbx_seq_one_letter_code
_entity_poly.pdbx_strand_id
1 'polypeptide(L)' 'MSKKRKKGYVFVGMGFELLSMVLAAVFLGRYLDKAIGIKGLATVTLVFMFMGVWFYRLIQLIKMYQKDED' A
#
# COMPACT_ATOMS: atom_id res chain seq x y z
N MET A 1 -23.81 13.42 3.93
CA MET A 1 -22.72 13.68 2.96
C MET A 1 -22.94 12.85 1.70
N SER A 2 -23.08 13.50 0.53
CA SER A 2 -23.38 12.86 -0.77
C SER A 2 -22.36 11.76 -1.14
N LYS A 3 -22.87 10.58 -1.54
CA LYS A 3 -22.10 9.36 -1.90
C LYS A 3 -20.87 9.65 -2.78
N LYS A 4 -20.95 10.60 -3.73
CA LYS A 4 -19.83 10.98 -4.63
C LYS A 4 -18.61 11.55 -3.91
N ARG A 5 -18.79 12.35 -2.85
CA ARG A 5 -17.65 12.92 -2.10
C ARG A 5 -16.89 11.84 -1.32
N LYS A 6 -17.60 10.86 -0.77
CA LYS A 6 -16.99 9.74 -0.03
C LYS A 6 -16.04 8.92 -0.91
N LYS A 7 -16.38 8.71 -2.19
CA LYS A 7 -15.54 7.97 -3.15
C LYS A 7 -14.19 8.65 -3.41
N GLY A 8 -14.20 9.99 -3.57
CA GLY A 8 -12.99 10.78 -3.76
C GLY A 8 -12.03 10.71 -2.58
N TYR A 9 -12.54 10.80 -1.35
CA TYR A 9 -11.70 10.69 -0.14
C TYR A 9 -11.03 9.33 0.01
N VAL A 10 -11.72 8.24 -0.36
CA VAL A 10 -11.13 6.89 -0.30
C VAL A 10 -10.01 6.72 -1.34
N PHE A 11 -10.17 7.28 -2.55
CA PHE A 11 -9.11 7.22 -3.55
C PHE A 11 -7.85 7.98 -3.11
N VAL A 12 -8.03 9.18 -2.53
CA VAL A 12 -6.91 9.94 -1.94
C VAL A 12 -6.28 9.17 -0.78
N GLY A 13 -7.11 8.54 0.07
CA GLY A 13 -6.65 7.65 1.14
C GLY A 13 -5.77 6.51 0.64
N MET A 14 -6.15 5.85 -0.47
CA MET A 14 -5.34 4.78 -1.07
C MET A 14 -4.00 5.29 -1.63
N GLY A 15 -3.98 6.49 -2.19
CA GLY A 15 -2.74 7.14 -2.63
C GLY A 15 -1.78 7.39 -1.46
N PHE A 16 -2.30 7.91 -0.35
CA PHE A 16 -1.54 8.09 0.89
C PHE A 16 -1.06 6.76 1.48
N GLU A 17 -1.91 5.75 1.45
CA GLU A 17 -1.58 4.40 1.94
C GLU A 17 -0.40 3.82 1.15
N LEU A 18 -0.44 3.89 -0.18
CA LEU A 18 0.66 3.46 -1.04
C LEU A 18 1.94 4.23 -0.75
N LEU A 19 1.87 5.57 -0.68
CA LEU A 19 3.01 6.43 -0.36
C LEU A 19 3.64 6.06 0.99
N SER A 20 2.82 5.93 2.03
CA SER A 20 3.28 5.57 3.37
C SER A 20 3.92 4.18 3.41
N MET A 21 3.36 3.21 2.69
CA MET A 21 3.93 1.87 2.57
C MET A 21 5.27 1.87 1.83
N VAL A 22 5.40 2.61 0.73
CA VAL A 22 6.66 2.71 -0.01
C VAL A 22 7.74 3.35 0.86
N LEU A 23 7.42 4.44 1.57
CA LEU A 23 8.35 5.09 2.49
C LEU A 23 8.75 4.15 3.63
N ALA A 24 7.79 3.43 4.22
CA ALA A 24 8.05 2.45 5.27
C ALA A 24 8.92 1.29 4.76
N ALA A 25 8.62 0.73 3.58
CA ALA A 25 9.38 -0.36 2.97
C ALA A 25 10.82 0.04 2.67
N VAL A 26 11.04 1.24 2.12
CA VAL A 26 12.39 1.74 1.83
C VAL A 26 13.16 2.02 3.12
N PHE A 27 12.53 2.64 4.12
CA PHE A 27 13.20 2.96 5.38
C PHE A 27 13.55 1.70 6.17
N LEU A 28 12.57 0.81 6.38
CA LEU A 28 12.76 -0.46 7.08
C LEU A 28 13.68 -1.40 6.30
N GLY A 29 13.52 -1.44 4.98
CA GLY A 29 14.37 -2.22 4.08
C GLY A 29 15.83 -1.83 4.20
N ARG A 30 16.14 -0.53 4.12
CA ARG A 30 17.52 -0.04 4.27
C ARG A 30 18.07 -0.25 5.67
N TYR A 31 17.23 -0.13 6.70
CA TYR A 31 17.62 -0.43 8.07
C TYR A 31 17.98 -1.91 8.23
N LEU A 32 17.14 -2.82 7.73
CA LEU A 32 17.39 -4.25 7.72
C LEU A 32 18.61 -4.59 6.88
N ASP A 33 18.72 -4.09 5.66
CA ASP A 33 19.88 -4.32 4.79
C ASP A 33 21.20 -3.94 5.49
N LYS A 34 21.22 -2.84 6.26
CA LYS A 34 22.38 -2.47 7.08
C LYS A 34 22.62 -3.41 8.26
N ALA A 35 21.56 -3.89 8.91
CA ALA A 35 21.66 -4.78 10.07
C ALA A 35 22.12 -6.20 9.69
N ILE A 36 21.65 -6.74 8.57
CA ILE A 36 21.98 -8.10 8.11
C ILE A 36 23.09 -8.13 7.03
N GLY A 37 23.61 -6.96 6.63
CA GLY A 37 24.71 -6.85 5.66
C GLY A 37 24.35 -7.22 4.22
N ILE A 38 23.06 -7.38 3.93
CA ILE A 38 22.53 -7.74 2.61
C ILE A 38 22.35 -6.47 1.77
N LYS A 39 22.89 -6.48 0.55
CA LYS A 39 23.01 -5.28 -0.31
C LYS A 39 21.71 -4.94 -1.04
N GLY A 40 20.68 -4.50 -0.32
CA GLY A 40 19.42 -4.04 -0.93
C GLY A 40 18.38 -5.14 -1.14
N LEU A 41 18.73 -6.40 -0.86
CA LEU A 41 17.82 -7.54 -1.02
C LEU A 41 16.64 -7.46 -0.07
N ALA A 42 16.86 -7.06 1.20
CA ALA A 42 15.78 -6.89 2.16
C ALA A 42 14.83 -5.77 1.72
N THR A 43 15.37 -4.65 1.22
CA THR A 43 14.55 -3.57 0.66
C THR A 43 13.68 -4.06 -0.50
N VAL A 44 14.25 -4.76 -1.47
CA VAL A 44 13.50 -5.26 -2.63
C VAL A 44 12.40 -6.23 -2.18
N THR A 45 12.72 -7.20 -1.33
CA THR A 45 11.74 -8.17 -0.83
C THR A 45 10.61 -7.51 -0.04
N LEU A 46 10.92 -6.52 0.80
CA LEU A 46 9.91 -5.76 1.55
C LEU A 46 8.98 -4.96 0.64
N VAL A 47 9.53 -4.31 -0.39
CA VAL A 47 8.73 -3.57 -1.38
C VAL A 47 7.77 -4.51 -2.11
N PHE A 48 8.24 -5.68 -2.57
CA PHE A 48 7.37 -6.67 -3.23
C PHE A 48 6.29 -7.21 -2.28
N MET A 49 6.64 -7.51 -1.02
CA MET A 49 5.65 -7.93 -0.01
C MET A 49 4.58 -6.86 0.22
N PHE A 50 4.99 -5.60 0.43
CA PHE A 50 4.06 -4.51 0.69
C PHE A 50 3.20 -4.19 -0.53
N MET A 51 3.75 -4.26 -1.75
CA MET A 51 2.97 -4.17 -2.98
C MET A 51 1.92 -5.27 -3.06
N GLY A 52 2.26 -6.51 -2.72
CA GLY A 52 1.30 -7.63 -2.73
C GLY A 52 0.14 -7.41 -1.75
N VAL A 53 0.45 -7.00 -0.52
CA VAL A 53 -0.55 -6.67 0.50
C VAL A 53 -1.43 -5.49 0.08
N TRP A 54 -0.82 -4.44 -0.48
CA TRP A 54 -1.55 -3.28 -0.97
C TRP A 54 -2.46 -3.64 -2.15
N PHE A 55 -2.00 -4.48 -3.08
CA PHE A 55 -2.80 -4.92 -4.21
C PHE A 55 -4.02 -5.74 -3.75
N TYR A 56 -3.85 -6.57 -2.73
CA TYR A 56 -4.96 -7.28 -2.10
C TYR A 56 -5.98 -6.31 -1.49
N ARG A 57 -5.54 -5.28 -0.76
CA ARG A 57 -6.42 -4.23 -0.23
C ARG A 57 -7.14 -3.47 -1.35
N LEU A 58 -6.45 -3.16 -2.44
CA LEU A 58 -7.04 -2.51 -3.61
C LEU A 58 -8.19 -3.35 -4.19
N ILE A 59 -7.98 -4.65 -4.38
CA ILE A 59 -9.02 -5.57 -4.89
C ILE A 59 -10.20 -5.66 -3.92
N GLN A 60 -9.94 -5.77 -2.60
CA GLN A 60 -11.01 -5.78 -1.60
C GLN A 60 -11.85 -4.51 -1.66
N LEU A 61 -11.20 -3.35 -1.79
CA LEU A 61 -11.87 -2.07 -1.87
C LEU A 61 -12.73 -1.98 -3.15
N ILE A 62 -12.19 -2.39 -4.31
CA ILE A 62 -12.94 -2.41 -5.57
C ILE A 62 -14.19 -3.29 -5.45
N LYS A 63 -14.05 -4.50 -4.89
CA LYS A 63 -15.18 -5.41 -4.67
C LYS A 63 -16.25 -4.81 -3.76
N MET A 64 -15.83 -4.11 -2.69
CA MET A 64 -16.74 -3.43 -1.78
C MET A 64 -17.50 -2.30 -2.49
N TYR A 65 -16.80 -1.52 -3.32
CA TYR A 65 -17.40 -0.44 -4.09
C TYR A 65 -18.39 -0.92 -5.15
N GLN A 66 -18.09 -2.03 -5.83
CA GLN A 66 -19.01 -2.65 -6.79
C GLN A 66 -20.27 -3.15 -6.09
N LYS A 67 -20.13 -3.80 -4.92
CA LYS A 67 -21.26 -4.30 -4.14
C LYS A 67 -22.16 -3.20 -3.55
N ASP A 68 -21.63 -2.00 -3.30
CA ASP A 68 -22.39 -0.85 -2.80
C ASP A 68 -23.13 -0.07 -3.92
N GLU A 69 -22.86 -0.39 -5.19
CA GLU A 69 -23.52 0.20 -6.37
C GLU A 69 -24.69 -0.62 -6.92
N ASP A 70 -24.77 -1.92 -6.59
CA ASP A 70 -25.94 -2.80 -6.80
C ASP A 70 -26.97 -2.67 -5.65
#